data_AF-A0A0F3LER8-F1
#
_entry.id   AF-A0A0F3LER8-F1
#
_cell.length_a   1.000
_cell.length_b   1.000
_cell.length_c   1.000
_cell.angle_alpha   90.00
_cell.angle_beta   90.00
_cell.angle_gamma   90.00
#
_symmetry.space_group_name_H-M   'P 1'
#
loop_
_entity.id
_entity.type
_entity.pdbx_description
1 polymer ?
#
loop_
_entity_poly.entity_id
_entity_poly.type
_entity_poly.pdbx_seq_one_letter_code
_entity_poly.pdbx_strand_id
1 'polypeptide(L)' 'MITTLASPPAFEVLTIQPVGDRWRITSSDGLFEGVFTDARSAVRCAKAEADAHPGHVLMLAEPA' A
#
# COMPACT_ATOMS: atom_id res chain seq x y z
N MET A 1 13.25 -9.23 24.42
CA MET A 1 12.44 -8.25 23.68
C MET A 1 11.34 -9.02 23.01
N ILE A 2 10.08 -8.77 23.37
CA ILE A 2 8.94 -9.50 22.81
C ILE A 2 8.51 -8.69 21.60
N THR A 3 8.86 -9.13 20.39
CA THR A 3 8.22 -8.65 19.17
C THR A 3 6.76 -9.02 19.31
N THR A 4 5.89 -8.04 19.51
CA THR A 4 4.45 -8.20 19.30
C THR A 4 4.27 -8.69 17.88
N LEU A 5 4.02 -10.00 17.72
CA LEU A 5 3.29 -10.53 16.57
C LEU A 5 1.91 -9.88 16.67
N ALA A 6 1.81 -8.65 16.17
CA ALA A 6 0.52 -8.05 15.89
C ALA A 6 -0.19 -9.08 15.01
N SER A 7 -1.32 -9.58 15.48
CA SER A 7 -2.22 -10.39 14.67
C SER A 7 -2.30 -9.71 13.30
N PRO A 8 -2.08 -10.42 12.17
CA PRO A 8 -2.16 -9.78 10.87
C PRO A 8 -3.48 -9.01 10.85
N PRO A 9 -3.46 -7.71 10.53
CA PRO A 9 -4.67 -6.93 10.57
C PRO A 9 -5.68 -7.65 9.67
N ALA A 10 -6.93 -7.79 10.14
CA ALA A 10 -7.96 -8.53 9.41
C ALA A 10 -8.22 -7.96 7.99
N PHE A 11 -7.68 -6.77 7.73
CA PHE A 11 -7.58 -6.12 6.44
C PHE A 11 -6.19 -5.46 6.33
N GLU A 12 -5.54 -5.59 5.18
CA GLU A 12 -4.28 -4.89 4.90
C GLU A 12 -4.58 -3.61 4.13
N VAL A 13 -3.96 -2.47 4.49
CA VAL A 13 -4.20 -1.21 3.80
C VAL A 13 -3.02 -0.85 2.89
N LEU A 14 -3.27 -0.78 1.59
CA LEU A 14 -2.32 -0.24 0.62
C LEU A 14 -2.52 1.27 0.48
N THR A 15 -1.53 2.03 0.95
CA THR A 15 -1.53 3.50 0.88
C THR A 15 -0.76 3.95 -0.34
N ILE A 16 -1.40 4.75 -1.19
CA ILE A 16 -0.75 5.41 -2.33
C ILE A 16 -0.59 6.90 -2.01
N GLN A 17 0.62 7.43 -2.12
CA GLN A 17 0.94 8.82 -1.83
C GLN A 17 1.95 9.40 -2.82
N PRO A 18 1.83 10.68 -3.22
CA PRO A 18 2.85 11.36 -4.00
C PRO A 18 4.07 11.68 -3.13
N VAL A 19 5.27 11.47 -3.66
CA VAL A 19 6.56 11.74 -3.03
C VAL A 19 7.45 12.45 -4.06
N GLY A 20 7.47 13.78 -4.02
CA GLY A 20 8.10 14.60 -5.06
C GLY A 20 7.45 14.36 -6.43
N ASP A 21 8.26 14.07 -7.45
CA ASP A 21 7.79 13.74 -8.81
C ASP A 21 7.41 12.25 -8.98
N ARG A 22 7.27 11.49 -7.89
CA ARG A 22 6.98 10.05 -7.91
C ARG A 22 5.78 9.70 -7.05
N TRP A 23 5.32 8.48 -7.20
CA TRP A 23 4.20 7.89 -6.46
C TRP A 23 4.68 6.68 -5.69
N ARG A 24 4.47 6.65 -4.38
CA ARG A 24 4.85 5.53 -3.52
C ARG A 24 3.61 4.76 -3.09
N ILE A 25 3.72 3.44 -3.09
CA ILE A 25 2.77 2.52 -2.46
C ILE A 25 3.46 1.92 -1.24
N THR A 26 2.72 1.81 -0.15
CA THR A 26 3.18 1.17 1.09
C THR A 26 2.02 0.45 1.73
N SER A 27 2.21 -0.82 2.10
CA SER A 27 1.26 -1.55 2.92
C SER A 27 1.37 -1.17 4.39
N SER A 28 0.27 -1.34 5.13
CA SER A 28 0.23 -1.08 6.56
C SER A 28 1.09 -2.03 7.40
N ASP A 29 1.44 -3.20 6.87
CA ASP A 29 2.29 -4.19 7.53
C ASP A 29 3.79 -4.06 7.15
N GLY A 30 4.09 -3.21 6.16
CA GLY A 30 5.45 -2.97 5.65
C GLY A 30 6.01 -4.10 4.77
N LEU A 31 5.22 -5.10 4.38
CA LEU A 31 5.67 -6.20 3.52
C LEU A 31 5.63 -5.87 2.03
N PHE A 32 4.83 -4.88 1.63
CA PHE A 32 4.70 -4.44 0.24
C PHE A 32 5.04 -2.95 0.11
N GLU A 33 6.00 -2.65 -0.76
CA GLU A 33 6.35 -1.28 -1.13
C GLU A 33 6.64 -1.16 -2.63
N GLY A 34 6.35 0.00 -3.20
CA GLY A 34 6.63 0.28 -4.61
C GLY A 34 6.79 1.77 -4.89
N VAL A 35 7.61 2.11 -5.87
CA VAL A 35 7.80 3.50 -6.33
C VAL A 35 7.57 3.56 -7.83
N PHE A 36 6.72 4.49 -8.25
CA PHE A 36 6.24 4.64 -9.62
C PHE A 36 6.46 6.08 -10.09
N THR A 37 6.67 6.25 -11.39
CA THR A 37 6.81 7.57 -12.01
C THR A 37 5.46 8.28 -12.16
N ASP A 38 4.36 7.53 -12.17
CA ASP A 38 3.01 8.03 -12.43
C ASP A 38 1.94 7.38 -11.54
N ALA A 39 0.93 8.18 -11.21
CA ALA A 39 -0.19 7.79 -10.33
C ALA A 39 -0.95 6.58 -10.88
N ARG A 40 -1.13 6.53 -12.21
CA ARG A 40 -1.92 5.48 -12.87
C ARG A 40 -1.26 4.12 -12.70
N SER A 41 0.06 4.05 -12.88
CA SER A 41 0.82 2.82 -12.66
C SER A 41 0.79 2.41 -11.20
N ALA A 42 0.92 3.36 -10.27
CA ALA A 42 0.82 3.07 -8.84
C ALA A 42 -0.55 2.49 -8.47
N VAL A 43 -1.63 3.12 -8.91
CA VAL A 43 -3.01 2.63 -8.67
C VAL A 43 -3.25 1.27 -9.30
N ARG A 44 -2.75 1.03 -10.52
CA ARG A 44 -2.89 -0.27 -11.17
C ARG A 44 -2.16 -1.37 -10.41
N CYS A 45 -0.95 -1.08 -9.92
CA CYS A 45 -0.18 -2.05 -9.13
C CYS A 45 -0.89 -2.36 -7.81
N ALA A 46 -1.34 -1.33 -7.07
CA ALA A 46 -2.05 -1.54 -5.81
C ALA A 46 -3.36 -2.34 -6.02
N LYS A 47 -4.07 -2.10 -7.12
CA LYS A 47 -5.26 -2.90 -7.48
C LYS A 47 -4.91 -4.35 -7.74
N ALA A 48 -3.89 -4.61 -8.54
CA ALA A 48 -3.45 -5.98 -8.82
C ALA A 48 -3.05 -6.72 -7.52
N GLU A 49 -2.38 -6.02 -6.60
CA GLU A 49 -2.04 -6.55 -5.28
C GLU A 49 -3.29 -6.85 -4.46
N ALA A 50 -4.26 -5.92 -4.41
CA ALA A 50 -5.50 -6.14 -3.68
C ALA A 50 -6.37 -7.27 -4.27
N ASP A 51 -6.37 -7.43 -5.60
CA ASP A 51 -7.05 -8.54 -6.29
C ASP A 51 -6.37 -9.90 -6.00
N ALA A 52 -5.04 -9.92 -5.84
CA ALA A 52 -4.30 -11.14 -5.54
C ALA A 52 -4.42 -11.58 -4.07
N HIS A 53 -4.77 -10.65 -3.17
CA HIS A 53 -4.81 -10.89 -1.72
C HIS A 53 -6.20 -10.58 -1.12
N PRO A 54 -7.01 -11.61 -0.82
CA PRO A 54 -8.35 -11.42 -0.24
C PRO A 54 -8.28 -10.69 1.11
N GLY A 55 -8.93 -9.52 1.21
CA GLY A 55 -8.98 -8.70 2.43
C GLY A 55 -8.12 -7.42 2.38
N HIS A 56 -7.40 -7.17 1.29
CA HIS A 56 -6.66 -5.91 1.12
C HIS A 56 -7.62 -4.76 0.75
N VAL A 57 -7.53 -3.67 1.48
CA VAL A 57 -8.30 -2.43 1.28
C VAL A 57 -7.37 -1.36 0.71
N LEU A 58 -7.79 -0.76 -0.40
CA LEU A 58 -7.05 0.32 -1.04
C LEU A 58 -7.44 1.67 -0.43
N MET A 59 -6.46 2.42 0.05
CA MET A 59 -6.64 3.82 0.44
C MET A 59 -5.73 4.71 -0.41
N LEU A 60 -6.34 5.60 -1.21
CA LEU A 60 -5.60 6.73 -1.76
C LEU A 60 -5.51 7.80 -0.68
N ALA A 61 -4.29 8.14 -0.27
CA ALA A 61 -4.08 9.34 0.52
C ALA A 61 -4.11 10.53 -0.44
N GLU A 62 -4.96 11.52 -0.13
CA GLU A 62 -4.92 12.80 -0.84
C GLU A 62 -3.61 13.52 -0.48
N PRO A 63 -2.93 14.19 -1.44
CA PRO A 63 -1.78 15.02 -1.13
C PRO A 63 -2.18 16.09 -0.11
N ALA A 64 -1.39 16.19 0.97
CA ALA A 64 -1.51 17.24 1.99
C ALA A 64 -1.08 18.61 1.46
#